data_AF-A0A800IH49-F1
#
_entry.id   AF-A0A800IH49-F1
#
_cell.length_a   1.000
_cell.length_b   1.000
_cell.length_c   1.000
_cell.angle_alpha   90.00
_cell.angle_beta   90.00
_cell.angle_gamma   90.00
#
_symmetry.space_group_name_H-M   'P 1'
#
loop_
_entity.id
_entity.type
_entity.pdbx_description
1 polymer ?
#
loop_
_entity_poly.entity_id
_entity_poly.type
_entity_poly.pdbx_seq_one_letter_code
_entity_poly.pdbx_strand_id
1 'polypeptide(L)'
;MIYFWIMGIGALLIYMFLAAQFESLLSPLVILGTIPTAIIGAFLALILTGTALSMGDGAPMALLGLIVLLGIVVNNGIILLDRISVLRHREGYRWQRAVLTAGQQRVRPIVMTSVTTMLGVFPLALKQGTDLELWPPFAITILGGLAVSTFSTLIFIPVLYVGLEQTKTWCKQIGVVGLTLGTIVAAALLTWAYTQYPSALFIGLLTLPCWFTIQGFGYGIQRFVRLRQTRIQLTDQIDHISIRNLTKIYGMPDRFRRDWQKQKRRTAHLIEEGILPWTRRQLMNRLPWLGALGILLIFLHSFVDQTFWIVVLSLISMVWLSAIRDIWYAGRFVLGRPPLNRIHSWRHWIPIKRFRPSNGQDADQEKALPLTFTRRGGFWFLILLIAYFHLRLATSDGPGVVTIATTLIGLLVYQLHRIGRQIEQGRIDPEQPVGRFRKIKHMIYALVRMLPVIRPPTKEIT
;
A
#
# COMPACT_ATOMS: atom_id res chain seq x y z
N MET A 1 13.25 42.30 -8.67
CA MET A 1 11.96 42.43 -9.39
C MET A 1 11.84 41.44 -10.55
N ILE A 2 12.84 41.32 -11.45
CA ILE A 2 12.83 40.41 -12.61
C ILE A 2 12.58 38.92 -12.27
N TYR A 3 13.20 38.39 -11.21
CA TYR A 3 12.99 37.00 -10.81
C TYR A 3 11.53 36.67 -10.44
N PHE A 4 10.82 37.61 -9.81
CA PHE A 4 9.40 37.44 -9.50
C PHE A 4 8.54 37.39 -10.77
N TRP A 5 8.86 38.21 -11.78
CA TRP A 5 8.20 38.15 -13.08
C TRP A 5 8.48 36.83 -13.81
N ILE A 6 9.72 36.35 -13.80
CA ILE A 6 10.08 35.06 -14.42
C ILE A 6 9.36 33.90 -13.73
N MET A 7 9.33 33.87 -12.39
CA MET A 7 8.59 32.84 -11.65
C MET A 7 7.09 32.90 -11.92
N GLY A 8 6.52 34.11 -11.98
CA GLY A 8 5.10 34.33 -12.29
C GLY A 8 4.73 33.85 -13.69
N ILE A 9 5.52 34.21 -14.70
CA ILE A 9 5.31 33.77 -16.09
C ILE A 9 5.50 32.25 -16.21
N GLY A 10 6.52 31.69 -15.55
CA GLY A 10 6.75 30.24 -15.53
C GLY A 10 5.58 29.48 -14.93
N ALA A 11 5.07 29.91 -13.78
CA ALA A 11 3.89 29.33 -13.15
C ALA A 11 2.64 29.45 -14.04
N LEU A 12 2.46 30.60 -14.69
CA LEU A 12 1.35 30.82 -15.64
C LEU A 12 1.44 29.89 -16.85
N LEU A 13 2.63 29.71 -17.43
CA LEU A 13 2.85 28.81 -18.56
C LEU A 13 2.57 27.35 -18.19
N ILE A 14 3.05 26.91 -17.02
CA ILE A 14 2.77 25.56 -16.51
C ILE A 14 1.27 25.37 -16.32
N TYR A 15 0.59 26.36 -15.73
CA TYR A 15 -0.87 26.32 -15.57
C TYR A 15 -1.59 26.24 -16.91
N MET A 16 -1.20 27.05 -17.89
CA MET A 16 -1.82 27.07 -19.22
C MET A 16 -1.60 25.75 -19.97
N PHE A 17 -0.40 25.18 -19.88
CA PHE A 17 -0.10 23.88 -20.46
C PHE A 17 -0.96 22.77 -19.85
N LEU A 18 -1.08 22.73 -18.52
CA LEU A 18 -1.96 21.79 -17.84
C LEU A 18 -3.44 22.04 -18.21
N ALA A 19 -3.86 23.30 -18.31
CA ALA A 19 -5.24 23.64 -18.67
C ALA A 19 -5.60 23.17 -20.08
N ALA A 20 -4.67 23.34 -21.03
CA ALA A 20 -4.80 22.82 -22.38
C ALA A 20 -4.86 21.28 -22.38
N GLN A 21 -4.00 20.61 -21.60
CA GLN A 21 -3.97 19.14 -21.49
C GLN A 21 -5.29 18.56 -20.97
N PHE A 22 -5.94 19.22 -20.01
CA PHE A 22 -7.18 18.73 -19.40
C PHE A 22 -8.46 19.32 -20.00
N GLU A 23 -8.34 20.23 -20.99
CA GLU A 23 -9.44 21.04 -21.52
C GLU A 23 -10.29 21.68 -20.41
N SER A 24 -9.65 22.06 -19.30
CA SER A 24 -10.31 22.49 -18.07
C SER A 24 -9.39 23.38 -17.24
N LEU A 25 -9.93 24.50 -16.75
CA LEU A 25 -9.22 25.43 -15.87
C LEU A 25 -9.18 24.96 -14.40
N LEU A 26 -10.09 24.07 -14.00
CA LEU A 26 -10.16 23.63 -12.60
C LEU A 26 -9.20 22.47 -12.29
N SER A 27 -8.99 21.57 -13.25
CA SER A 27 -8.14 20.39 -13.07
C SER A 27 -6.67 20.75 -12.76
N PRO A 28 -6.04 21.72 -13.45
CA PRO A 28 -4.68 22.18 -13.14
C PRO A 28 -4.53 22.73 -11.73
N LEU A 29 -5.53 23.46 -11.23
CA LEU A 29 -5.51 24.05 -9.89
C LEU A 29 -5.46 22.94 -8.81
N VAL A 30 -6.19 21.83 -9.02
CA VAL A 30 -6.13 20.67 -8.13
C VAL A 30 -4.73 20.04 -8.10
N ILE A 31 -4.05 19.98 -9.24
CA ILE A 31 -2.68 19.44 -9.35
C ILE A 31 -1.69 20.36 -8.64
N LEU A 32 -1.78 21.66 -8.88
CA LEU A 32 -0.91 22.64 -8.20
C LEU A 32 -1.10 22.60 -6.67
N GLY A 33 -2.30 22.25 -6.19
CA GLY A 33 -2.57 22.04 -4.77
C GLY A 33 -1.74 20.92 -4.13
N THR A 34 -1.21 19.95 -4.88
CA THR A 34 -0.37 18.88 -4.31
C THR A 34 1.08 19.30 -4.09
N ILE A 35 1.56 20.32 -4.82
CA ILE A 35 2.93 20.80 -4.73
C ILE A 35 3.32 21.21 -3.30
N PRO A 36 2.56 22.06 -2.59
CA PRO A 36 2.88 22.41 -1.20
C PRO A 36 2.98 21.19 -0.29
N THR A 37 2.13 20.18 -0.47
CA THR A 37 2.15 18.97 0.36
C THR A 37 3.40 18.13 0.14
N ALA A 38 3.92 18.08 -1.09
CA ALA A 38 5.18 17.41 -1.40
C ALA A 38 6.38 18.16 -0.80
N ILE A 39 6.37 19.49 -0.89
CA ILE A 39 7.39 20.34 -0.29
C ILE A 39 7.41 20.13 1.23
N ILE A 40 6.25 20.14 1.90
CA ILE A 40 6.17 19.87 3.35
C ILE A 40 6.79 18.52 3.70
N GLY A 41 6.50 17.47 2.93
CA GLY A 41 7.11 16.15 3.15
C GLY A 41 8.62 16.09 2.95
N ALA A 42 9.13 16.80 1.94
CA ALA A 42 10.55 16.90 1.67
C ALA A 42 11.29 17.62 2.81
N PHE A 43 10.77 18.78 3.23
CA PHE A 43 11.31 19.53 4.37
C PHE A 43 11.25 18.72 5.67
N LEU A 44 10.14 18.03 5.93
CA LEU A 44 9.98 17.19 7.11
C LEU A 44 11.05 16.08 7.16
N ALA A 45 11.33 15.42 6.04
CA ALA A 45 12.38 14.40 5.99
C ALA A 45 13.79 15.00 6.19
N LEU A 46 14.09 16.15 5.58
CA LEU A 46 15.37 16.83 5.78
C LEU A 46 15.60 17.20 7.25
N ILE A 47 14.56 17.70 7.93
CA ILE A 47 14.59 18.03 9.36
C ILE A 47 14.80 16.76 10.20
N LEU A 48 14.04 15.69 9.94
CA LEU A 48 14.16 14.42 10.67
C LEU A 48 15.53 13.76 10.52
N THR A 49 16.16 13.89 9.35
CA THR A 49 17.48 13.30 9.06
C THR A 49 18.63 14.20 9.49
N GLY A 50 18.34 15.41 10.02
CA GLY A 50 19.35 16.40 10.42
C GLY A 50 20.22 16.90 9.25
N THR A 51 19.81 16.65 8.01
CA THR A 51 20.49 17.15 6.82
C THR A 51 20.06 18.58 6.57
N ALA A 52 20.94 19.52 6.89
CA ALA A 52 20.64 20.94 6.87
C ALA A 52 20.36 21.46 5.45
N LEU A 53 19.24 22.16 5.29
CA LEU A 53 19.06 23.20 4.25
C LEU A 53 19.84 24.48 4.60
N SER A 54 20.40 24.56 5.80
CA SER A 54 21.12 25.71 6.31
C SER A 54 22.52 25.79 5.69
N MET A 55 22.60 26.47 4.55
CA MET A 55 23.81 27.16 4.06
C MET A 55 25.14 26.37 4.06
N GLY A 56 25.10 25.09 3.69
CA GLY A 56 26.29 24.28 3.40
C GLY A 56 26.29 23.70 1.98
N ASP A 57 27.32 22.95 1.61
CA ASP A 57 27.57 22.42 0.25
C ASP A 57 26.47 21.47 -0.30
N GLY A 58 25.58 20.97 0.56
CA GLY A 58 24.47 20.07 0.18
C GLY A 58 23.17 20.78 -0.23
N ALA A 59 23.04 22.10 0.00
CA ALA A 59 21.83 22.86 -0.35
C ALA A 59 21.43 22.80 -1.84
N PRO A 60 22.35 22.92 -2.83
CA PRO A 60 21.97 22.82 -4.24
C PRO A 60 21.44 21.43 -4.61
N MET A 61 21.96 20.37 -3.97
CA MET A 61 21.53 18.99 -4.25
C MET A 61 20.14 18.70 -3.68
N ALA A 62 19.82 19.22 -2.50
CA ALA A 62 18.46 19.17 -1.96
C ALA A 62 17.46 19.92 -2.86
N LEU A 63 17.84 21.09 -3.40
CA LEU A 63 16.99 21.86 -4.32
C LEU A 63 16.77 21.12 -5.65
N LEU A 64 17.80 20.50 -6.21
CA LEU A 64 17.66 19.63 -7.39
C LEU A 64 16.72 18.45 -7.11
N GLY A 65 16.83 17.82 -5.93
CA GLY A 65 15.92 16.77 -5.49
C GLY A 65 14.48 17.27 -5.40
N LEU A 66 14.26 18.50 -4.92
CA LEU A 66 12.94 19.13 -4.88
C LEU A 66 12.36 19.34 -6.28
N ILE A 67 13.16 19.82 -7.24
CA ILE A 67 12.71 20.03 -8.62
C ILE A 67 12.28 18.71 -9.28
N VAL A 68 13.08 17.65 -9.12
CA VAL A 68 12.75 16.31 -9.63
C VAL A 68 11.49 15.78 -8.95
N LEU A 69 11.37 15.94 -7.63
CA LEU A 69 10.19 15.55 -6.87
C LEU A 69 8.92 16.22 -7.40
N LEU A 70 8.95 17.51 -7.71
CA LEU A 70 7.79 18.23 -8.25
C LEU A 70 7.27 17.59 -9.53
N GLY A 71 8.16 17.21 -10.45
CA GLY A 71 7.77 16.52 -11.68
C GLY A 71 7.09 15.18 -11.42
N ILE A 72 7.61 14.37 -10.48
CA ILE A 72 7.05 13.06 -10.13
C ILE A 72 5.67 13.21 -9.49
N VAL A 73 5.50 14.17 -8.58
CA VAL A 73 4.23 14.40 -7.87
C VAL A 73 3.17 14.93 -8.82
N VAL A 74 3.52 15.86 -9.71
CA VAL A 74 2.62 16.37 -10.74
C VAL A 74 2.17 15.24 -11.66
N ASN A 75 3.07 14.36 -12.10
CA ASN A 75 2.71 13.21 -12.93
C ASN A 75 1.72 12.26 -12.24
N ASN A 76 1.95 11.94 -10.96
CA ASN A 76 1.04 11.11 -10.18
C ASN A 76 -0.37 11.74 -10.08
N GLY A 77 -0.44 13.06 -9.94
CA GLY A 77 -1.70 13.80 -9.94
C GLY A 77 -2.40 13.83 -11.30
N ILE A 78 -1.63 14.02 -12.38
CA ILE A 78 -2.12 14.02 -13.76
C ILE A 78 -2.83 12.70 -14.08
N ILE A 79 -2.19 11.56 -13.78
CA ILE A 79 -2.73 10.22 -14.08
C ILE A 79 -4.08 9.97 -13.36
N LEU A 80 -4.23 10.48 -12.13
CA LEU A 80 -5.46 10.32 -11.36
C LEU A 80 -6.58 11.21 -11.93
N LEU A 81 -6.30 12.49 -12.16
CA LEU A 81 -7.30 13.45 -12.66
C LEU A 81 -7.72 13.16 -14.10
N ASP A 82 -6.80 12.70 -14.95
CA ASP A 82 -7.11 12.23 -16.30
C ASP A 82 -8.09 11.06 -16.25
N ARG A 83 -7.92 10.11 -15.32
CA ARG A 83 -8.88 9.02 -15.21
C ARG A 83 -10.26 9.51 -14.73
N ILE A 84 -10.30 10.50 -13.85
CA ILE A 84 -11.55 11.13 -13.39
C ILE A 84 -12.24 11.85 -14.56
N SER A 85 -11.49 12.60 -15.38
CA SER A 85 -12.03 13.33 -16.54
C SER A 85 -12.56 12.35 -17.59
N VAL A 86 -11.83 11.28 -17.91
CA VAL A 86 -12.29 10.24 -18.85
C VAL A 86 -13.58 9.57 -18.36
N LEU A 87 -13.64 9.17 -17.08
CA LEU A 87 -14.84 8.56 -16.51
C LEU A 87 -16.05 9.51 -16.56
N ARG A 88 -15.81 10.80 -16.34
CA ARG A 88 -16.87 11.81 -16.35
C ARG A 88 -17.35 12.16 -17.75
N HIS A 89 -16.43 12.48 -18.66
CA HIS A 89 -16.75 13.06 -19.97
C HIS A 89 -16.98 12.00 -21.05
N ARG A 90 -16.22 10.89 -21.04
CA ARG A 90 -16.37 9.83 -22.04
C ARG A 90 -17.33 8.74 -21.60
N GLU A 91 -17.27 8.33 -20.33
CA GLU A 91 -18.09 7.22 -19.81
C GLU A 91 -19.38 7.70 -19.11
N GLY A 92 -19.60 9.01 -19.00
CA GLY A 92 -20.86 9.60 -18.49
C GLY A 92 -21.10 9.43 -16.98
N TYR A 93 -20.08 9.11 -16.19
CA TYR A 93 -20.24 8.93 -14.74
C TYR A 93 -20.56 10.25 -14.04
N ARG A 94 -21.47 10.22 -13.05
CA ARG A 94 -21.59 11.31 -12.07
C ARG A 94 -20.25 11.54 -11.38
N TRP A 95 -19.90 12.81 -11.13
CA TRP A 95 -18.59 13.20 -10.58
C TRP A 95 -18.23 12.44 -9.29
N GLN A 96 -19.21 12.18 -8.42
CA GLN A 96 -19.03 11.38 -7.19
C GLN A 96 -18.51 9.97 -7.49
N ARG A 97 -19.16 9.29 -8.44
CA ARG A 97 -18.82 7.92 -8.83
C ARG A 97 -17.53 7.88 -9.64
N ALA A 98 -17.29 8.87 -10.50
CA ALA A 98 -16.07 8.99 -11.27
C ALA A 98 -14.82 9.04 -10.37
N VAL A 99 -14.85 9.86 -9.31
CA VAL A 99 -13.74 9.98 -8.34
C VAL A 99 -13.49 8.68 -7.59
N LEU A 100 -14.55 8.02 -7.10
CA LEU A 100 -14.44 6.73 -6.39
C LEU A 100 -13.85 5.64 -7.30
N THR A 101 -14.37 5.51 -8.52
CA THR A 101 -13.91 4.50 -9.48
C THR A 101 -12.47 4.78 -9.93
N ALA A 102 -12.13 6.04 -10.23
CA ALA A 102 -10.78 6.43 -10.61
C ALA A 102 -9.77 6.13 -9.50
N GLY A 103 -10.10 6.50 -8.25
CA GLY A 103 -9.26 6.22 -7.09
C GLY A 103 -8.94 4.73 -6.99
N GLN A 104 -9.96 3.86 -7.00
CA GLN A 104 -9.77 2.40 -6.92
C GLN A 104 -8.90 1.84 -8.04
N GLN A 105 -9.04 2.35 -9.27
CA GLN A 105 -8.28 1.88 -10.42
C GLN A 105 -6.81 2.36 -10.40
N ARG A 106 -6.54 3.52 -9.79
CA ARG A 106 -5.22 4.17 -9.83
C ARG A 106 -4.39 4.01 -8.57
N VAL A 107 -4.96 3.60 -7.44
CA VAL A 107 -4.21 3.33 -6.19
C VAL A 107 -3.03 2.39 -6.46
N ARG A 108 -3.26 1.26 -7.14
CA ARG A 108 -2.22 0.26 -7.40
C ARG A 108 -1.07 0.84 -8.26
N PRO A 109 -1.32 1.42 -9.45
CA PRO A 109 -0.26 2.05 -10.25
C PRO A 109 0.51 3.14 -9.49
N ILE A 110 -0.17 4.08 -8.81
CA ILE A 110 0.48 5.22 -8.14
C ILE A 110 1.37 4.75 -6.99
N VAL A 111 0.91 3.76 -6.21
CA VAL A 111 1.72 3.17 -5.13
C VAL A 111 2.90 2.40 -5.72
N MET A 112 2.71 1.66 -6.81
CA MET A 112 3.80 0.92 -7.46
C MET A 112 4.91 1.86 -7.95
N THR A 113 4.57 2.96 -8.65
CA THR A 113 5.57 3.92 -9.14
C THR A 113 6.29 4.59 -7.97
N SER A 114 5.54 5.08 -6.98
CA SER A 114 6.11 5.76 -5.82
C SER A 114 7.06 4.85 -5.04
N VAL A 115 6.65 3.61 -4.73
CA VAL A 115 7.50 2.63 -4.04
C VAL A 115 8.72 2.26 -4.87
N THR A 116 8.57 2.10 -6.19
CA THR A 116 9.71 1.79 -7.08
C THR A 116 10.73 2.91 -7.06
N THR A 117 10.30 4.17 -7.17
CA THR A 117 11.20 5.34 -7.09
C THR A 117 11.85 5.45 -5.71
N MET A 118 11.09 5.26 -4.64
CA MET A 118 11.65 5.25 -3.28
C MET A 118 12.73 4.19 -3.14
N LEU A 119 12.49 2.95 -3.56
CA LEU A 119 13.47 1.87 -3.47
C LEU A 119 14.69 2.12 -4.37
N GLY A 120 14.51 2.72 -5.54
CA GLY A 120 15.61 3.07 -6.45
C GLY A 120 16.52 4.18 -5.91
N VAL A 121 15.94 5.15 -5.20
CA VAL A 121 16.67 6.29 -4.63
C VAL A 121 17.15 6.01 -3.19
N PHE A 122 16.58 5.00 -2.53
CA PHE A 122 16.91 4.62 -1.15
C PHE A 122 18.41 4.44 -0.87
N PRO A 123 19.19 3.76 -1.73
CA PRO A 123 20.63 3.60 -1.48
C PRO A 123 21.41 4.91 -1.46
N LEU A 124 21.01 5.88 -2.28
CA LEU A 124 21.65 7.20 -2.36
C LEU A 124 21.41 8.04 -1.11
N ALA A 125 20.42 7.68 -0.28
CA ALA A 125 20.13 8.35 0.98
C ALA A 125 21.02 7.86 2.14
N LEU A 126 21.71 6.72 1.99
CA LEU A 126 22.59 6.18 3.02
C LEU A 126 23.93 6.94 2.98
N LYS A 127 24.29 7.57 4.11
CA LYS A 127 25.59 8.24 4.27
C LYS A 127 26.72 7.22 4.41
N GLN A 128 27.80 7.35 3.64
CA GLN A 128 28.97 6.47 3.63
C GLN A 128 30.24 7.25 3.99
N GLY A 129 30.28 7.81 5.20
CA GLY A 129 31.53 8.20 5.91
C GLY A 129 32.48 9.20 5.22
N THR A 130 32.13 9.73 4.05
CA THR A 130 33.00 10.64 3.29
C THR A 130 32.52 12.08 3.50
N ASP A 131 33.45 13.00 3.81
CA ASP A 131 33.12 14.38 4.20
C ASP A 131 32.48 15.24 3.08
N LEU A 132 32.37 14.72 1.84
CA LEU A 132 31.86 15.42 0.65
C LEU A 132 30.73 14.67 -0.08
N GLU A 133 29.81 14.05 0.65
CA GLU A 133 28.68 13.35 0.03
C GLU A 133 27.56 14.28 -0.45
N LEU A 134 27.51 14.48 -1.78
CA LEU A 134 26.52 15.32 -2.46
C LEU A 134 25.15 14.64 -2.66
N TRP A 135 25.10 13.31 -2.63
CA TRP A 135 23.90 12.51 -2.97
C TRP A 135 22.85 12.35 -1.86
N PRO A 136 23.21 12.23 -0.57
CA PRO A 136 22.22 12.01 0.50
C PRO A 136 21.16 13.11 0.60
N PRO A 137 21.49 14.42 0.57
CA PRO A 137 20.47 15.48 0.63
C PRO A 137 19.48 15.41 -0.55
N PHE A 138 19.96 15.07 -1.75
CA PHE A 138 19.12 14.87 -2.93
C PHE A 138 18.13 13.71 -2.72
N ALA A 139 18.62 12.55 -2.28
CA ALA A 139 17.84 11.34 -2.12
C ALA A 139 16.82 11.45 -0.96
N ILE A 140 17.20 12.04 0.16
CA ILE A 140 16.34 12.25 1.34
C ILE A 140 15.16 13.16 0.98
N THR A 141 15.41 14.23 0.23
CA THR A 141 14.37 15.17 -0.25
C THR A 141 13.32 14.42 -1.08
N ILE A 142 13.76 13.58 -2.01
CA ILE A 142 12.89 12.79 -2.88
C ILE A 142 12.10 11.74 -2.06
N LEU A 143 12.76 11.00 -1.17
CA LEU A 143 12.11 9.98 -0.33
C LEU A 143 11.02 10.56 0.56
N GLY A 144 11.33 11.63 1.29
CA GLY A 144 10.39 12.29 2.19
C GLY A 144 9.22 12.92 1.46
N GLY A 145 9.53 13.66 0.40
CA GLY A 145 8.54 14.29 -0.44
C GLY A 145 7.62 13.29 -1.12
N LEU A 146 8.15 12.19 -1.66
CA LEU A 146 7.34 11.13 -2.25
C LEU A 146 6.48 10.44 -1.19
N ALA A 147 7.03 10.14 -0.01
CA ALA A 147 6.28 9.43 1.02
C ALA A 147 5.01 10.19 1.39
N VAL A 148 5.13 11.49 1.69
CA VAL A 148 3.98 12.33 2.04
C VAL A 148 3.09 12.61 0.83
N SER A 149 3.68 12.92 -0.33
CA SER A 149 2.91 13.28 -1.52
C SER A 149 2.14 12.11 -2.12
N THR A 150 2.58 10.85 -1.99
CA THR A 150 1.79 9.69 -2.45
C THR A 150 0.51 9.57 -1.64
N PHE A 151 0.57 9.65 -0.31
CA PHE A 151 -0.63 9.65 0.53
C PHE A 151 -1.50 10.88 0.27
N SER A 152 -0.88 12.06 0.13
CA SER A 152 -1.58 13.29 -0.21
C SER A 152 -2.29 13.17 -1.56
N THR A 153 -1.63 12.71 -2.62
CA THR A 153 -2.20 12.54 -3.97
C THR A 153 -3.44 11.64 -3.95
N LEU A 154 -3.42 10.55 -3.17
CA LEU A 154 -4.55 9.62 -3.10
C LEU A 154 -5.75 10.15 -2.31
N ILE A 155 -5.56 11.09 -1.39
CA ILE A 155 -6.63 11.61 -0.51
C ILE A 155 -6.98 13.04 -0.90
N PHE A 156 -5.98 13.91 -0.94
CA PHE A 156 -6.07 15.34 -1.19
C PHE A 156 -6.61 15.66 -2.58
N ILE A 157 -6.16 14.98 -3.64
CA ILE A 157 -6.68 15.24 -5.01
C ILE A 157 -8.18 14.92 -5.11
N PRO A 158 -8.66 13.72 -4.70
CA PRO A 158 -10.09 13.45 -4.67
C PRO A 158 -10.89 14.48 -3.86
N VAL A 159 -10.39 14.85 -2.67
CA VAL A 159 -11.08 15.80 -1.79
C VAL A 159 -11.13 17.19 -2.40
N LEU A 160 -10.02 17.70 -2.94
CA LEU A 160 -9.98 18.99 -3.62
C LEU A 160 -10.87 19.02 -4.86
N TYR A 161 -10.83 17.97 -5.69
CA TYR A 161 -11.66 17.89 -6.88
C TYR A 161 -13.16 17.89 -6.51
N VAL A 162 -13.54 17.10 -5.51
CA VAL A 162 -14.91 17.06 -4.99
C VAL A 162 -15.31 18.40 -4.38
N GLY A 163 -14.43 19.03 -3.59
CA GLY A 163 -14.66 20.33 -2.99
C GLY A 163 -14.90 21.41 -4.05
N LEU A 164 -14.05 21.49 -5.07
CA LEU A 164 -14.22 22.44 -6.17
C LEU A 164 -15.49 22.18 -6.98
N GLU A 165 -15.82 20.92 -7.26
CA GLU A 165 -17.04 20.59 -7.99
C GLU A 165 -18.29 20.92 -7.17
N GLN A 166 -18.27 20.67 -5.85
CA GLN A 166 -19.33 21.08 -4.94
C GLN A 166 -19.45 22.61 -4.91
N THR A 167 -18.36 23.34 -4.75
CA THR A 167 -18.36 24.81 -4.79
C THR A 167 -18.90 25.34 -6.13
N LYS A 168 -18.54 24.71 -7.25
CA LYS A 168 -19.09 25.06 -8.57
C LYS A 168 -20.59 24.82 -8.66
N THR A 169 -21.08 23.68 -8.17
CA THR A 169 -22.54 23.41 -8.13
C THR A 169 -23.26 24.35 -7.18
N TRP A 170 -22.63 24.71 -6.06
CA TRP A 170 -23.13 25.66 -5.09
C TRP A 170 -23.25 27.07 -5.69
N CYS A 171 -22.20 27.57 -6.35
CA CYS A 171 -22.26 28.85 -7.08
C CYS A 171 -23.34 28.86 -8.17
N LYS A 172 -23.52 27.75 -8.89
CA LYS A 172 -24.63 27.62 -9.86
C LYS A 172 -26.02 27.68 -9.20
N GLN A 173 -26.18 27.13 -7.99
CA GLN A 173 -27.46 27.12 -7.27
C GLN A 173 -27.86 28.48 -6.67
N ILE A 174 -26.89 29.34 -6.35
CA ILE A 174 -27.11 30.73 -5.89
C ILE A 174 -27.68 31.61 -7.01
N GLY A 175 -27.29 31.30 -8.26
CA GLY A 175 -27.60 32.09 -9.44
C GLY A 175 -26.66 33.29 -9.59
N VAL A 176 -26.54 33.81 -10.81
CA VAL A 176 -25.61 34.91 -11.14
C VAL A 176 -25.90 36.16 -10.31
N VAL A 177 -27.18 36.48 -10.09
CA VAL A 177 -27.62 37.65 -9.33
C VAL A 177 -27.24 37.56 -7.84
N GLY A 178 -27.41 36.40 -7.22
CA GLY A 178 -27.02 36.22 -5.82
C GLY A 178 -25.51 36.30 -5.64
N LEU A 179 -24.75 35.76 -6.60
CA LEU A 179 -23.29 35.80 -6.59
C LEU A 179 -22.77 37.24 -6.75
N THR A 180 -23.29 38.01 -7.71
CA THR A 180 -22.85 39.40 -7.93
C THR A 180 -23.21 40.30 -6.75
N LEU A 181 -24.44 40.19 -6.22
CA LEU A 181 -24.84 40.95 -5.04
C LEU A 181 -23.95 40.62 -3.83
N GLY A 182 -23.68 39.33 -3.58
CA GLY A 182 -22.79 38.91 -2.50
C GLY A 182 -21.35 39.38 -2.69
N THR A 183 -20.84 39.44 -3.93
CA THR A 183 -19.50 39.96 -4.22
C THR A 183 -19.39 41.46 -3.97
N ILE A 184 -20.43 42.24 -4.30
CA ILE A 184 -20.48 43.68 -4.06
C ILE A 184 -20.51 43.97 -2.56
N VAL A 185 -21.33 43.24 -1.79
CA VAL A 185 -21.40 43.37 -0.34
C VAL A 185 -20.07 43.00 0.32
N ALA A 186 -19.44 41.91 -0.13
CA ALA A 186 -18.11 41.53 0.35
C ALA A 186 -17.04 42.58 0.03
N ALA A 187 -17.05 43.13 -1.19
CA ALA A 187 -16.12 44.19 -1.58
C ALA A 187 -16.32 45.45 -0.73
N ALA A 188 -17.57 45.87 -0.49
CA ALA A 188 -17.87 47.02 0.36
C ALA A 188 -17.38 46.82 1.81
N LEU A 189 -17.59 45.63 2.39
CA LEU A 189 -17.10 45.28 3.73
C LEU A 189 -15.57 45.24 3.79
N LEU A 190 -14.91 44.77 2.72
CA LEU A 190 -13.45 44.74 2.65
C LEU A 190 -12.85 46.13 2.50
N THR A 191 -13.47 47.01 1.70
CA THR A 191 -13.08 48.41 1.59
C THR A 191 -13.26 49.12 2.93
N TRP A 192 -14.34 48.84 3.67
CA TRP A 192 -14.54 49.34 5.02
C TRP A 192 -13.52 48.79 6.02
N ALA A 193 -13.17 47.50 5.93
CA ALA A 193 -12.12 46.92 6.78
C ALA A 193 -10.73 47.51 6.47
N TYR A 194 -10.46 47.81 5.20
CA TYR A 194 -9.21 48.45 4.75
C TYR A 194 -9.04 49.85 5.35
N THR A 195 -10.12 50.61 5.53
CA THR A 195 -10.04 51.93 6.14
C THR A 195 -9.85 51.89 7.65
N GLN A 196 -10.17 50.78 8.32
CA GLN A 196 -10.05 50.62 9.78
C GLN A 196 -8.73 49.97 10.21
N TYR A 197 -8.16 49.06 9.42
CA TYR A 197 -6.95 48.31 9.76
C TYR A 197 -5.83 48.51 8.73
N PRO A 198 -4.68 49.12 9.09
CA PRO A 198 -3.58 49.37 8.15
C PRO A 198 -2.73 48.14 7.81
N SER A 199 -2.93 47.01 8.48
CA SER A 199 -2.12 45.79 8.28
C SER A 199 -2.57 44.99 7.04
N ALA A 200 -1.74 45.00 5.99
CA ALA A 200 -2.00 44.27 4.73
C ALA A 200 -2.18 42.75 4.90
N LEU A 201 -1.44 42.13 5.85
CA LEU A 201 -1.56 40.70 6.14
C LEU A 201 -2.95 40.33 6.67
N PHE A 202 -3.53 41.16 7.54
CA PHE A 202 -4.84 40.91 8.15
C PHE A 202 -5.96 40.99 7.11
N ILE A 203 -5.87 41.96 6.20
CA ILE A 203 -6.80 42.12 5.08
C ILE A 203 -6.70 40.94 4.11
N GLY A 204 -5.48 40.54 3.75
CA GLY A 204 -5.24 39.38 2.90
C GLY A 204 -5.77 38.07 3.50
N LEU A 205 -5.67 37.90 4.83
CA LEU A 205 -6.21 36.72 5.51
C LEU A 205 -7.75 36.73 5.56
N LEU A 206 -8.39 37.89 5.72
CA LEU A 206 -9.84 38.03 5.87
C LEU A 206 -10.61 38.10 4.56
N THR A 207 -9.98 38.51 3.45
CA THR A 207 -10.63 38.65 2.13
C THR A 207 -11.40 37.40 1.69
N LEU A 208 -10.73 36.25 1.61
CA LEU A 208 -11.37 35.00 1.17
C LEU A 208 -12.44 34.48 2.15
N PRO A 209 -12.18 34.38 3.47
CA PRO A 209 -13.19 33.94 4.42
C PRO A 209 -14.42 34.84 4.42
N CYS A 210 -14.24 36.17 4.41
CA CYS A 210 -15.35 37.12 4.42
C CYS A 210 -16.22 36.94 3.17
N TRP A 211 -15.60 36.82 2.00
CA TRP A 211 -16.31 36.56 0.75
C TRP A 211 -17.12 35.25 0.78
N PHE A 212 -16.53 34.15 1.27
CA PHE A 212 -17.24 32.87 1.38
C PHE A 212 -18.38 32.90 2.41
N THR A 213 -18.21 33.59 3.54
CA THR A 213 -19.27 33.69 4.58
C THR A 213 -20.51 34.43 4.08
N ILE A 214 -20.32 35.53 3.34
CA ILE A 214 -21.41 36.35 2.78
C ILE A 214 -22.19 35.54 1.74
N GLN A 215 -21.48 34.86 0.84
CA GLN A 215 -22.10 33.98 -0.16
C GLN A 215 -22.79 32.76 0.51
N GLY A 216 -22.16 32.21 1.56
CA GLY A 216 -22.70 31.18 2.45
C GLY A 216 -24.06 31.56 3.01
N PHE A 217 -24.15 32.77 3.55
CA PHE A 217 -25.35 33.32 4.15
C PHE A 217 -26.47 33.52 3.12
N GLY A 218 -26.14 34.12 1.96
CA GLY A 218 -27.08 34.28 0.85
C GLY A 218 -27.67 32.96 0.37
N TYR A 219 -26.82 31.93 0.23
CA TYR A 219 -27.29 30.57 -0.08
C TYR A 219 -28.17 29.97 1.02
N GLY A 220 -27.79 30.16 2.29
CA GLY A 220 -28.55 29.68 3.44
C GLY A 220 -29.99 30.20 3.46
N ILE A 221 -30.17 31.49 3.19
CA ILE A 221 -31.50 32.12 3.07
C ILE A 221 -32.30 31.49 1.92
N GLN A 222 -31.72 31.43 0.72
CA GLN A 222 -32.40 30.86 -0.45
C GLN A 222 -32.76 29.37 -0.24
N ARG A 223 -31.90 28.61 0.42
CA ARG A 223 -32.12 27.19 0.72
C ARG A 223 -33.18 27.01 1.79
N PHE A 224 -33.22 27.85 2.81
CA PHE A 224 -34.26 27.81 3.84
C PHE A 224 -35.65 28.05 3.24
N VAL A 225 -35.77 29.03 2.34
CA VAL A 225 -37.02 29.31 1.61
C VAL A 225 -37.44 28.11 0.74
N ARG A 226 -36.50 27.51 -0.03
CA ARG A 226 -36.78 26.31 -0.85
C ARG A 226 -37.17 25.07 -0.03
N LEU A 227 -36.50 24.83 1.10
CA LEU A 227 -36.78 23.68 1.98
C LEU A 227 -38.17 23.79 2.63
N ARG A 228 -38.62 25.01 2.94
CA ARG A 228 -39.99 25.24 3.42
C ARG A 228 -41.03 24.85 2.38
N GLN A 229 -40.77 25.10 1.10
CA GLN A 229 -41.67 24.71 0.00
C GLN A 229 -41.67 23.20 -0.27
N THR A 230 -40.53 22.51 -0.11
CA THR A 230 -40.43 21.06 -0.40
C THR A 230 -41.04 20.16 0.67
N ARG A 231 -41.06 20.58 1.96
CA ARG A 231 -41.74 19.81 3.02
C ARG A 231 -43.25 19.63 2.79
N ILE A 232 -43.86 20.49 1.98
CA ILE A 232 -45.30 20.45 1.71
C ILE A 232 -45.66 19.29 0.75
N GLN A 233 -44.68 18.70 0.04
CA GLN A 233 -44.94 17.79 -1.08
C GLN A 233 -44.61 16.30 -0.81
N LEU A 234 -44.08 15.95 0.37
CA LEU A 234 -43.58 14.60 0.69
C LEU A 234 -44.51 13.73 1.55
N THR A 235 -45.75 14.14 1.75
CA THR A 235 -46.77 13.32 2.44
C THR A 235 -47.60 12.55 1.41
N ASP A 236 -47.02 11.58 0.68
CA ASP A 236 -47.87 10.50 0.10
C ASP A 236 -47.20 9.23 -0.48
N GLN A 237 -45.90 8.98 -0.30
CA GLN A 237 -45.33 7.69 -0.76
C GLN A 237 -44.44 7.04 0.30
N ILE A 238 -45.06 6.12 1.04
CA ILE A 238 -44.36 5.17 1.91
C ILE A 238 -44.07 3.94 1.06
N ASP A 239 -42.87 3.87 0.47
CA ASP A 239 -42.41 2.64 -0.17
C ASP A 239 -42.12 1.57 0.90
N HIS A 240 -43.00 0.57 0.96
CA HIS A 240 -42.87 -0.56 1.87
C HIS A 240 -41.76 -1.51 1.38
N ILE A 241 -40.53 -1.33 1.87
CA ILE A 241 -39.43 -2.28 1.64
C ILE A 241 -39.62 -3.50 2.56
N SER A 242 -40.13 -4.60 1.99
CA SER A 242 -40.24 -5.90 2.67
C SER A 242 -38.95 -6.71 2.48
N ILE A 243 -38.10 -6.77 3.50
CA ILE A 243 -36.92 -7.63 3.51
C ILE A 243 -37.36 -9.04 3.91
N ARG A 244 -37.46 -9.96 2.95
CA ARG A 244 -37.74 -11.37 3.20
C ARG A 244 -36.43 -12.17 3.22
N ASN A 245 -36.21 -12.89 4.32
CA ASN A 245 -35.04 -13.73 4.65
C ASN A 245 -33.72 -13.01 4.99
N LEU A 246 -33.60 -12.63 6.27
CA LEU A 246 -32.31 -12.39 6.93
C LEU A 246 -31.83 -13.70 7.58
N THR A 247 -31.07 -14.51 6.83
CA THR A 247 -30.42 -15.70 7.42
C THR A 247 -29.15 -15.27 8.14
N LYS A 248 -29.20 -15.21 9.47
CA LYS A 248 -28.03 -14.91 10.30
C LYS A 248 -27.16 -16.16 10.42
N ILE A 249 -26.04 -16.17 9.69
CA ILE A 249 -25.07 -17.27 9.73
C ILE A 249 -24.22 -17.12 11.00
N TYR A 250 -24.51 -17.94 12.01
CA TYR A 250 -23.69 -18.03 13.23
C TYR A 250 -22.42 -18.86 12.96
N GLY A 251 -21.29 -18.48 13.58
CA GLY A 251 -20.01 -19.18 13.41
C GLY A 251 -19.19 -18.77 12.18
N MET A 252 -19.61 -17.72 11.46
CA MET A 252 -18.80 -17.20 10.34
C MET A 252 -17.47 -16.62 10.87
N PRO A 253 -16.32 -16.96 10.26
CA PRO A 253 -15.05 -16.36 10.65
C PRO A 253 -15.11 -14.84 10.47
N ASP A 254 -14.37 -14.09 11.29
CA ASP A 254 -14.29 -12.63 11.20
C ASP A 254 -14.04 -12.16 9.77
N ARG A 255 -14.54 -10.96 9.43
CA ARG A 255 -14.43 -10.38 8.08
C ARG A 255 -12.99 -10.43 7.56
N PHE A 256 -12.03 -10.07 8.41
CA PHE A 256 -10.61 -10.16 8.08
C PHE A 256 -10.17 -11.60 7.76
N ARG A 257 -10.54 -12.57 8.60
CA ARG A 257 -10.14 -13.98 8.42
C ARG A 257 -10.79 -14.60 7.16
N ARG A 258 -12.02 -14.19 6.84
CA ARG A 258 -12.71 -14.55 5.58
C ARG A 258 -11.99 -13.98 4.36
N ASP A 259 -11.70 -12.68 4.37
CA ASP A 259 -11.02 -12.01 3.26
C ASP A 259 -9.60 -12.54 3.07
N TRP A 260 -8.88 -12.82 4.16
CA TRP A 260 -7.54 -13.42 4.13
C TRP A 260 -7.53 -14.84 3.54
N GLN A 261 -8.57 -15.64 3.81
CA GLN A 261 -8.69 -17.00 3.28
C GLN A 261 -9.40 -17.10 1.93
N LYS A 262 -9.95 -15.99 1.42
CA LYS A 262 -10.70 -15.95 0.15
C LYS A 262 -9.89 -16.47 -1.03
N GLN A 263 -8.59 -16.15 -1.06
CA GLN A 263 -7.66 -16.62 -2.08
C GLN A 263 -7.56 -18.15 -2.06
N LYS A 264 -7.35 -18.76 -0.88
CA LYS A 264 -7.22 -20.21 -0.71
C LYS A 264 -8.46 -20.97 -1.17
N ARG A 265 -9.66 -20.45 -0.87
CA ARG A 265 -10.94 -21.05 -1.29
C ARG A 265 -11.12 -20.98 -2.80
N ARG A 266 -10.83 -19.83 -3.42
CA ARG A 266 -10.85 -19.71 -4.89
C ARG A 266 -9.88 -20.68 -5.55
N THR A 267 -8.68 -20.82 -5.01
CA THR A 267 -7.69 -21.78 -5.55
C THR A 267 -8.16 -23.22 -5.40
N ALA A 268 -8.78 -23.58 -4.27
CA ALA A 268 -9.34 -24.91 -4.05
C ALA A 268 -10.48 -25.23 -5.04
N HIS A 269 -11.41 -24.29 -5.23
CA HIS A 269 -12.51 -24.46 -6.19
C HIS A 269 -12.02 -24.60 -7.63
N LEU A 270 -11.04 -23.80 -8.04
CA LEU A 270 -10.43 -23.93 -9.38
C LEU A 270 -9.77 -25.29 -9.59
N ILE A 271 -9.15 -25.85 -8.55
CA ILE A 271 -8.55 -27.20 -8.59
C ILE A 271 -9.65 -28.28 -8.70
N GLU A 272 -10.77 -28.13 -7.99
CA GLU A 272 -11.94 -29.02 -8.10
C GLU A 272 -12.55 -29.00 -9.51
N GLU A 273 -12.57 -27.83 -10.17
CA GLU A 273 -13.00 -27.67 -11.57
C GLU A 273 -11.95 -28.15 -12.59
N GLY A 274 -10.80 -28.70 -12.15
CA GLY A 274 -9.72 -29.18 -13.02
C GLY A 274 -8.91 -28.05 -13.68
N ILE A 275 -9.15 -26.79 -13.32
CA ILE A 275 -8.42 -25.63 -13.83
C ILE A 275 -7.16 -25.44 -12.98
N LEU A 276 -5.99 -25.56 -13.63
CA LEU A 276 -4.72 -25.33 -12.96
C LEU A 276 -4.68 -23.89 -12.41
N PRO A 277 -4.40 -23.69 -11.11
CA PRO A 277 -4.39 -22.35 -10.52
C PRO A 277 -3.26 -21.45 -11.02
N TRP A 278 -2.30 -22.02 -11.77
CA TRP A 278 -1.15 -21.33 -12.33
C TRP A 278 -0.99 -21.64 -13.81
N THR A 279 -0.98 -20.59 -14.64
CA THR A 279 -0.68 -20.71 -16.07
C THR A 279 0.81 -20.42 -16.35
N ARG A 280 1.40 -21.05 -17.37
CA ARG A 280 2.80 -20.78 -17.81
C ARG A 280 3.08 -19.28 -17.99
N ARG A 281 2.14 -18.55 -18.61
CA ARG A 281 2.25 -17.10 -18.84
C ARG A 281 2.29 -16.30 -17.53
N GLN A 282 1.49 -16.69 -16.54
CA GLN A 282 1.49 -16.04 -15.23
C GLN A 282 2.79 -16.28 -14.47
N LEU A 283 3.37 -17.48 -14.61
CA LEU A 283 4.67 -17.82 -14.00
C LEU A 283 5.80 -16.99 -14.63
N MET A 284 5.84 -16.93 -15.97
CA MET A 284 6.82 -16.13 -16.70
C MET A 284 6.72 -14.63 -16.38
N ASN A 285 5.51 -14.10 -16.16
CA ASN A 285 5.34 -12.69 -15.79
C ASN A 285 5.84 -12.38 -14.37
N ARG A 286 5.87 -13.36 -13.45
CA ARG A 286 6.34 -13.14 -12.07
C ARG A 286 7.87 -13.25 -11.93
N LEU A 287 8.52 -14.05 -12.77
CA LEU A 287 9.96 -14.30 -12.70
C LEU A 287 10.81 -13.02 -12.71
N PRO A 288 10.59 -12.05 -13.63
CA PRO A 288 11.39 -10.83 -13.71
C PRO A 288 11.28 -9.99 -12.43
N TRP A 289 10.07 -9.87 -11.88
CA TRP A 289 9.83 -9.11 -10.66
C TRP A 289 10.51 -9.74 -9.44
N LEU A 290 10.48 -11.07 -9.30
CA LEU A 290 11.24 -11.72 -8.24
C LEU A 290 12.74 -11.59 -8.44
N GLY A 291 13.24 -11.71 -9.68
CA GLY A 291 14.65 -11.49 -9.99
C GLY A 291 15.12 -10.10 -9.59
N ALA A 292 14.38 -9.06 -10.01
CA ALA A 292 14.65 -7.67 -9.66
C ALA A 292 14.64 -7.44 -8.14
N LEU A 293 13.66 -8.00 -7.43
CA LEU A 293 13.59 -7.90 -5.97
C LEU A 293 14.77 -8.61 -5.30
N GLY A 294 15.22 -9.75 -5.86
CA GLY A 294 16.40 -10.45 -5.40
C GLY A 294 17.69 -9.65 -5.56
N ILE A 295 17.89 -9.06 -6.74
CA ILE A 295 19.03 -8.17 -7.02
C ILE A 295 19.03 -7.00 -6.04
N LEU A 296 17.87 -6.36 -5.84
CA LEU A 296 17.70 -5.28 -4.87
C LEU A 296 18.03 -5.72 -3.45
N LEU A 297 17.58 -6.90 -3.01
CA LEU A 297 17.88 -7.41 -1.67
C LEU A 297 19.35 -7.73 -1.48
N ILE A 298 20.00 -8.36 -2.46
CA ILE A 298 21.44 -8.63 -2.43
C ILE A 298 22.20 -7.30 -2.36
N PHE A 299 21.82 -6.34 -3.19
CA PHE A 299 22.40 -5.01 -3.20
C PHE A 299 22.23 -4.31 -1.84
N LEU A 300 20.99 -4.20 -1.32
CA LEU A 300 20.74 -3.58 -0.03
C LEU A 300 21.51 -4.25 1.09
N HIS A 301 21.61 -5.58 1.05
CA HIS A 301 22.35 -6.31 2.03
C HIS A 301 23.86 -6.03 1.94
N SER A 302 24.41 -5.79 0.74
CA SER A 302 25.80 -5.39 0.53
C SER A 302 26.16 -4.00 1.05
N PHE A 303 25.21 -3.07 1.10
CA PHE A 303 25.46 -1.65 1.44
C PHE A 303 25.04 -1.25 2.86
N VAL A 304 24.38 -2.15 3.60
CA VAL A 304 23.83 -1.86 4.92
C VAL A 304 24.64 -2.58 5.99
N ASP A 305 25.41 -1.81 6.76
CA ASP A 305 26.25 -2.34 7.85
C ASP A 305 25.58 -2.29 9.24
N GLN A 306 24.45 -1.57 9.35
CA GLN A 306 23.73 -1.42 10.62
C GLN A 306 22.99 -2.72 11.02
N THR A 307 23.27 -3.24 12.23
CA THR A 307 22.73 -4.51 12.77
C THR A 307 21.20 -4.58 12.72
N PHE A 308 20.51 -3.50 13.07
CA PHE A 308 19.05 -3.44 13.01
C PHE A 308 18.51 -3.68 11.60
N TRP A 309 19.09 -3.01 10.60
CA TRP A 309 18.65 -3.11 9.22
C TRP A 309 19.02 -4.44 8.57
N ILE A 310 20.14 -5.06 8.99
CA ILE A 310 20.49 -6.43 8.60
C ILE A 310 19.40 -7.42 9.05
N VAL A 311 18.89 -7.28 10.28
CA VAL A 311 17.78 -8.12 10.79
C VAL A 311 16.52 -7.90 9.94
N VAL A 312 16.14 -6.66 9.67
CA VAL A 312 14.96 -6.34 8.85
C VAL A 312 15.10 -6.89 7.43
N LEU A 313 16.24 -6.69 6.78
CA LEU A 313 16.52 -7.21 5.42
C LEU A 313 16.56 -8.75 5.38
N SER A 314 16.98 -9.40 6.46
CA SER A 314 16.95 -10.87 6.57
C SER A 314 15.51 -11.42 6.63
N LEU A 315 14.61 -10.74 7.35
CA LEU A 315 13.19 -11.07 7.40
C LEU A 315 12.53 -10.89 6.02
N ILE A 316 12.85 -9.80 5.32
CA ILE A 316 12.33 -9.54 3.97
C ILE A 316 12.88 -10.58 2.98
N SER A 317 14.17 -10.89 3.06
CA SER A 317 14.81 -11.96 2.27
C SER A 317 14.18 -13.32 2.51
N MET A 318 13.75 -13.60 3.75
CA MET A 318 13.02 -14.83 4.09
C MET A 318 11.69 -14.92 3.33
N VAL A 319 10.93 -13.82 3.29
CA VAL A 319 9.67 -13.76 2.54
C VAL A 319 9.93 -13.91 1.04
N TRP A 320 10.96 -13.24 0.50
CA TRP A 320 11.32 -13.33 -0.91
C TRP A 320 11.73 -14.74 -1.33
N LEU A 321 12.60 -15.41 -0.57
CA LEU A 321 13.00 -16.79 -0.84
C LEU A 321 11.84 -17.78 -0.72
N SER A 322 10.89 -17.54 0.19
CA SER A 322 9.66 -18.34 0.26
C SER A 322 8.82 -18.22 -1.02
N ALA A 323 8.79 -17.03 -1.63
CA ALA A 323 8.09 -16.79 -2.89
C ALA A 323 8.79 -17.44 -4.10
N ILE A 324 10.13 -17.47 -4.14
CA ILE A 324 10.89 -18.21 -5.18
C ILE A 324 10.56 -19.69 -5.12
N ARG A 325 10.55 -20.27 -3.92
CA ARG A 325 10.22 -21.67 -3.71
C ARG A 325 8.80 -21.99 -4.21
N ASP A 326 7.83 -21.15 -3.88
CA ASP A 326 6.43 -21.36 -4.30
C ASP A 326 6.30 -21.32 -5.85
N ILE A 327 7.06 -20.46 -6.51
CA ILE A 327 7.16 -20.41 -7.99
C ILE A 327 7.84 -21.65 -8.56
N TRP A 328 8.91 -22.15 -7.92
CA TRP A 328 9.58 -23.38 -8.34
C TRP A 328 8.63 -24.58 -8.28
N TYR A 329 7.82 -24.69 -7.22
CA TYR A 329 6.78 -25.71 -7.10
C TYR A 329 5.67 -25.54 -8.15
N ALA A 330 5.21 -24.30 -8.39
CA ALA A 330 4.22 -24.02 -9.43
C ALA A 330 4.76 -24.37 -10.83
N GLY A 331 6.04 -24.09 -11.10
CA GLY A 331 6.72 -24.44 -12.36
C GLY A 331 6.82 -25.95 -12.58
N ARG A 332 7.09 -26.72 -11.52
CA ARG A 332 7.07 -28.20 -11.57
C ARG A 332 5.71 -28.76 -11.98
N PHE A 333 4.64 -28.14 -11.50
CA PHE A 333 3.26 -28.54 -11.82
C PHE A 333 2.89 -28.20 -13.28
N VAL A 334 3.27 -27.00 -13.76
CA VAL A 334 3.11 -26.58 -15.17
C VAL A 334 3.92 -27.47 -16.14
N LEU A 335 5.07 -28.01 -15.69
CA LEU A 335 5.89 -28.97 -16.43
C LEU A 335 5.36 -30.42 -16.37
N GLY A 336 4.18 -30.66 -15.77
CA GLY A 336 3.53 -31.98 -15.73
C GLY A 336 4.22 -32.99 -14.80
N ARG A 337 4.93 -32.52 -13.76
CA ARG A 337 5.55 -33.41 -12.74
C ARG A 337 4.64 -33.51 -11.50
N PRO A 338 4.50 -34.70 -10.87
CA PRO A 338 3.63 -34.91 -9.71
C PRO A 338 3.95 -33.96 -8.53
N PRO A 339 2.93 -33.54 -7.75
CA PRO A 339 3.16 -32.85 -6.49
C PRO A 339 3.89 -33.79 -5.51
N LEU A 340 4.98 -33.32 -4.90
CA LEU A 340 5.78 -34.08 -3.93
C LEU A 340 4.99 -34.25 -2.62
N ASN A 341 4.19 -35.31 -2.49
CA ASN A 341 3.43 -35.58 -1.26
C ASN A 341 4.26 -36.28 -0.17
N ARG A 342 5.34 -36.99 -0.53
CA ARG A 342 6.27 -37.64 0.43
C ARG A 342 7.71 -37.61 -0.07
N ILE A 343 8.56 -36.78 0.54
CA ILE A 343 10.02 -36.95 0.45
C ILE A 343 10.40 -37.97 1.52
N HIS A 344 10.58 -39.25 1.19
CA HIS A 344 11.18 -40.23 2.11
C HIS A 344 12.67 -40.48 1.85
N SER A 345 13.21 -40.15 0.67
CA SER A 345 14.65 -40.29 0.41
C SER A 345 15.16 -39.37 -0.72
N TRP A 346 16.44 -39.02 -0.65
CA TRP A 346 17.18 -38.21 -1.64
C TRP A 346 17.17 -38.82 -3.06
N ARG A 347 16.87 -40.12 -3.22
CA ARG A 347 16.81 -40.81 -4.52
C ARG A 347 15.71 -40.31 -5.48
N HIS A 348 14.77 -39.49 -5.00
CA HIS A 348 13.65 -38.97 -5.80
C HIS A 348 13.90 -37.57 -6.40
N TRP A 349 15.12 -37.05 -6.30
CA TRP A 349 15.49 -35.81 -6.98
C TRP A 349 15.50 -35.94 -8.52
N ILE A 350 15.58 -37.18 -9.03
CA ILE A 350 15.56 -37.49 -10.46
C ILE A 350 14.64 -38.71 -10.69
N PRO A 351 13.34 -38.52 -10.98
CA PRO A 351 12.74 -39.39 -12.00
C PRO A 351 11.85 -38.64 -13.00
N ILE A 352 11.89 -39.15 -14.23
CA ILE A 352 11.29 -38.65 -15.49
C ILE A 352 9.88 -39.25 -15.66
N LYS A 353 9.03 -39.24 -14.65
CA LYS A 353 7.63 -39.69 -14.83
C LYS A 353 6.70 -38.48 -15.06
N ARG A 354 6.22 -38.35 -16.29
CA ARG A 354 5.11 -37.45 -16.66
C ARG A 354 3.85 -37.90 -15.93
N PHE A 355 3.16 -36.94 -15.31
CA PHE A 355 1.84 -37.15 -14.75
C PHE A 355 0.85 -37.37 -15.91
N ARG A 356 0.17 -38.52 -15.95
CA ARG A 356 -1.01 -38.73 -16.81
C ARG A 356 -2.25 -38.55 -15.93
N PRO A 357 -3.24 -37.72 -16.31
CA PRO A 357 -4.50 -37.70 -15.59
C PRO A 357 -5.16 -39.08 -15.73
N SER A 358 -5.50 -39.71 -14.61
CA SER A 358 -6.22 -40.99 -14.60
C SER A 358 -7.67 -40.74 -15.03
N ASN A 359 -8.15 -41.49 -16.01
CA ASN A 359 -9.56 -41.52 -16.39
C ASN A 359 -10.30 -42.45 -15.44
N GLY A 360 -11.28 -41.90 -14.70
CA GLY A 360 -12.37 -42.65 -14.09
C GLY A 360 -12.02 -43.50 -12.87
N GLN A 361 -12.76 -43.26 -11.79
CA GLN A 361 -13.02 -44.16 -10.64
C GLN A 361 -11.94 -44.39 -9.57
N ASP A 362 -10.65 -44.10 -9.80
CA ASP A 362 -9.62 -44.12 -8.71
C ASP A 362 -9.33 -42.74 -8.09
N ALA A 363 -10.24 -41.77 -8.28
CA ALA A 363 -10.04 -40.36 -7.93
C ALA A 363 -10.17 -40.02 -6.42
N ASP A 364 -10.46 -41.01 -5.57
CA ASP A 364 -10.74 -40.75 -4.15
C ASP A 364 -9.49 -40.73 -3.23
N GLN A 365 -8.30 -41.12 -3.70
CA GLN A 365 -7.11 -41.18 -2.83
C GLN A 365 -6.01 -40.13 -3.07
N GLU A 366 -6.03 -39.34 -4.15
CA GLU A 366 -5.09 -38.23 -4.32
C GLU A 366 -5.78 -36.93 -4.74
N LYS A 367 -6.72 -36.47 -3.91
CA LYS A 367 -7.13 -35.06 -3.92
C LYS A 367 -5.88 -34.21 -3.67
N ALA A 368 -5.39 -33.57 -4.73
CA ALA A 368 -4.24 -32.67 -4.70
C ALA A 368 -4.50 -31.55 -3.68
N LEU A 369 -4.06 -31.77 -2.44
CA LEU A 369 -4.20 -30.82 -1.36
C LEU A 369 -3.55 -29.49 -1.77
N PRO A 370 -4.14 -28.34 -1.40
CA PRO A 370 -3.60 -27.03 -1.74
C PRO A 370 -2.13 -26.99 -1.31
N LEU A 371 -1.27 -26.51 -2.22
CA LEU A 371 0.16 -26.28 -2.02
C LEU A 371 0.40 -25.60 -0.68
N THR A 372 0.55 -26.44 0.34
CA THR A 372 0.76 -26.06 1.72
C THR A 372 2.23 -26.25 1.94
N PHE A 373 2.90 -25.16 2.32
CA PHE A 373 4.26 -25.07 2.81
C PHE A 373 4.85 -26.47 3.13
N THR A 374 5.64 -27.04 2.23
CA THR A 374 6.22 -28.37 2.46
C THR A 374 7.16 -28.26 3.67
N ARG A 375 6.69 -28.84 4.77
CA ARG A 375 7.19 -28.75 6.15
C ARG A 375 8.70 -28.97 6.33
N ARG A 376 9.32 -29.79 5.47
CA ARG A 376 10.77 -30.05 5.47
C ARG A 376 11.58 -28.97 4.75
N GLY A 377 11.03 -28.40 3.67
CA GLY A 377 11.71 -27.35 2.91
C GLY A 377 11.83 -26.06 3.72
N GLY A 378 10.77 -25.66 4.42
CA GLY A 378 10.81 -24.48 5.30
C GLY A 378 11.75 -24.60 6.50
N PHE A 379 11.88 -25.80 7.07
CA PHE A 379 12.78 -26.05 8.21
C PHE A 379 14.26 -25.98 7.81
N TRP A 380 14.67 -26.69 6.75
CA TRP A 380 16.03 -26.61 6.23
C TRP A 380 16.38 -25.21 5.74
N PHE A 381 15.41 -24.50 5.18
CA PHE A 381 15.58 -23.13 4.72
C PHE A 381 15.78 -22.14 5.88
N LEU A 382 15.05 -22.30 6.99
CA LEU A 382 15.23 -21.51 8.21
C LEU A 382 16.60 -21.77 8.86
N ILE A 383 17.12 -23.00 8.79
CA ILE A 383 18.49 -23.33 9.21
C ILE A 383 19.54 -22.63 8.33
N LEU A 384 19.36 -22.66 7.00
CA LEU A 384 20.26 -21.99 6.06
C LEU A 384 20.27 -20.47 6.27
N LEU A 385 19.13 -19.88 6.63
CA LEU A 385 19.00 -18.47 7.00
C LEU A 385 19.73 -18.14 8.31
N ILE A 386 19.59 -18.98 9.35
CA ILE A 386 20.30 -18.80 10.62
C ILE A 386 21.81 -18.91 10.41
N ALA A 387 22.26 -19.83 9.54
CA ALA A 387 23.67 -19.95 9.15
C ALA A 387 24.17 -18.71 8.39
N TYR A 388 23.36 -18.15 7.48
CA TYR A 388 23.65 -16.90 6.79
C TYR A 388 23.77 -15.70 7.75
N PHE A 389 22.84 -15.60 8.70
CA PHE A 389 22.86 -14.60 9.76
C PHE A 389 24.15 -14.71 10.59
N HIS A 390 24.57 -15.93 10.89
CA HIS A 390 25.81 -16.22 11.62
C HIS A 390 27.07 -15.83 10.83
N LEU A 391 27.09 -16.01 9.51
CA LEU A 391 28.21 -15.62 8.65
C LEU A 391 28.34 -14.09 8.50
N ARG A 392 27.22 -13.37 8.41
CA ARG A 392 27.20 -11.92 8.16
C ARG A 392 27.41 -11.08 9.42
N LEU A 393 26.91 -11.53 10.57
CA LEU A 393 27.04 -10.79 11.83
C LEU A 393 28.31 -11.12 12.60
N ALA A 394 28.99 -12.23 12.28
CA ALA A 394 30.31 -12.53 12.82
C ALA A 394 31.39 -11.52 12.34
N THR A 395 31.15 -10.79 11.25
CA THR A 395 32.08 -9.81 10.71
C THR A 395 31.93 -8.41 11.30
N SER A 396 30.82 -8.07 11.98
CA SER A 396 30.52 -6.68 12.33
C SER A 396 30.71 -6.31 13.81
N ASP A 397 30.51 -7.18 14.80
CA ASP A 397 30.85 -6.92 16.22
C ASP A 397 30.73 -8.18 17.10
N GLY A 398 31.77 -8.49 17.90
CA GLY A 398 31.72 -9.41 19.06
C GLY A 398 31.13 -10.82 18.80
N PRO A 399 31.93 -11.84 18.44
CA PRO A 399 31.42 -13.15 17.98
C PRO A 399 30.55 -13.90 19.01
N GLY A 400 30.69 -13.60 20.32
CA GLY A 400 30.04 -14.36 21.40
C GLY A 400 28.53 -14.16 21.52
N VAL A 401 28.01 -12.94 21.40
CA VAL A 401 26.58 -12.69 21.66
C VAL A 401 25.71 -13.15 20.49
N VAL A 402 26.20 -12.95 19.27
CA VAL A 402 25.51 -13.35 18.03
C VAL A 402 25.50 -14.88 17.88
N THR A 403 26.61 -15.57 18.19
CA THR A 403 26.68 -17.04 18.16
C THR A 403 25.71 -17.66 19.16
N ILE A 404 25.62 -17.12 20.39
CA ILE A 404 24.71 -17.60 21.43
C ILE A 404 23.24 -17.36 21.03
N ALA A 405 22.92 -16.16 20.52
CA ALA A 405 21.56 -15.85 20.09
C ALA A 405 21.09 -16.72 18.91
N THR A 406 21.96 -16.93 17.91
CA THR A 406 21.64 -17.76 16.74
C THR A 406 21.50 -19.25 17.08
N THR A 407 22.34 -19.78 17.97
CA THR A 407 22.20 -21.16 18.46
C THR A 407 20.95 -21.36 19.30
N LEU A 408 20.60 -20.41 20.19
CA LEU A 408 19.34 -20.45 20.96
C LEU A 408 18.10 -20.44 20.05
N ILE A 409 18.08 -19.56 19.03
CA ILE A 409 16.99 -19.49 18.07
C ILE A 409 16.89 -20.80 17.27
N GLY A 410 18.02 -21.36 16.82
CA GLY A 410 18.05 -22.65 16.12
C GLY A 410 17.53 -23.81 16.96
N LEU A 411 17.90 -23.86 18.24
CA LEU A 411 17.46 -24.89 19.19
C LEU A 411 15.96 -24.76 19.49
N LEU A 412 15.45 -23.54 19.64
CA LEU A 412 14.02 -23.26 19.82
C LEU A 412 13.20 -23.69 18.59
N VAL A 413 13.66 -23.36 17.38
CA VAL A 413 13.03 -23.79 16.13
C VAL A 413 13.01 -25.33 16.00
N TYR A 414 14.10 -26.00 16.36
CA TYR A 414 14.17 -27.46 16.37
C TYR A 414 13.15 -28.08 17.34
N GLN A 415 13.05 -27.53 18.56
CA GLN A 415 12.10 -28.02 19.56
C GLN A 415 10.64 -27.81 19.12
N LEU A 416 10.31 -26.65 18.56
CA LEU A 416 8.98 -26.40 17.99
C LEU A 416 8.65 -27.39 16.87
N HIS A 417 9.61 -27.68 15.99
CA HIS A 417 9.44 -28.66 14.92
C HIS A 417 9.20 -30.08 15.47
N ARG A 418 9.98 -30.48 16.47
CA ARG A 418 9.85 -31.79 17.14
C ARG A 418 8.48 -31.96 17.79
N ILE A 419 8.03 -30.96 18.56
CA ILE A 419 6.71 -30.97 19.24
C ILE A 419 5.58 -31.01 18.21
N GLY A 420 5.66 -30.18 17.17
CA GLY A 420 4.67 -30.19 16.09
C GLY A 420 4.55 -31.57 15.41
N ARG A 421 5.66 -32.29 15.26
CA ARG A 421 5.67 -33.64 14.67
C ARG A 421 4.98 -34.66 15.58
N GLN A 422 5.16 -34.54 16.89
CA GLN A 422 4.53 -35.43 17.86
C GLN A 422 3.02 -35.21 17.98
N ILE A 423 2.55 -33.96 17.91
CA ILE A 423 1.11 -33.63 17.91
C ILE A 423 0.40 -34.24 16.69
N GLU A 424 1.01 -34.14 15.51
CA GLU A 424 0.41 -34.64 14.27
C GLU A 424 0.39 -36.16 14.17
N GLN A 425 1.40 -36.83 14.74
CA GLN A 425 1.42 -38.29 14.86
C GLN A 425 0.40 -38.81 15.89
N GLY A 426 -0.41 -37.93 16.49
CA GLY A 426 -1.38 -38.28 17.53
C GLY A 426 -0.73 -38.72 18.85
N ARG A 427 0.59 -38.53 19.01
CA ARG A 427 1.35 -38.92 20.20
C ARG A 427 1.18 -37.93 21.36
N ILE A 428 0.80 -36.69 21.05
CA ILE A 428 0.54 -35.63 22.03
C ILE A 428 -0.81 -35.00 21.71
N ASP A 429 -1.74 -35.08 22.65
CA ASP A 429 -3.00 -34.35 22.56
C ASP A 429 -2.81 -32.91 23.09
N PRO A 430 -2.94 -31.88 22.24
CA PRO A 430 -2.73 -30.49 22.66
C PRO A 430 -3.81 -30.00 23.65
N GLU A 431 -4.98 -30.63 23.66
CA GLU A 431 -6.10 -30.23 24.53
C GLU A 431 -5.99 -30.88 25.92
N GLN A 432 -5.28 -32.01 26.04
CA GLN A 432 -5.05 -32.70 27.29
C GLN A 432 -3.57 -33.00 27.56
N PRO A 433 -2.75 -31.99 27.92
CA PRO A 433 -1.33 -32.21 28.23
C PRO A 433 -1.15 -33.04 29.50
N VAL A 434 -0.32 -34.09 29.43
CA VAL A 434 -0.02 -35.03 30.54
C VAL A 434 1.29 -34.64 31.26
N GLY A 435 1.33 -34.80 32.60
CA GLY A 435 2.52 -34.59 33.45
C GLY A 435 2.65 -33.20 34.11
N ARG A 436 3.82 -32.93 34.73
CA ARG A 436 4.13 -31.64 35.40
C ARG A 436 4.16 -30.46 34.40
N PHE A 437 3.80 -29.27 34.88
CA PHE A 437 3.69 -28.00 34.12
C PHE A 437 2.60 -27.95 33.03
N ARG A 438 1.40 -28.45 33.36
CA ARG A 438 0.26 -28.56 32.42
C ARG A 438 -0.13 -27.24 31.74
N LYS A 439 -0.18 -26.12 32.47
CA LYS A 439 -0.50 -24.78 31.92
C LYS A 439 0.53 -24.31 30.88
N ILE A 440 1.82 -24.50 31.16
CA ILE A 440 2.91 -24.08 30.25
C ILE A 440 2.92 -24.96 28.99
N LYS A 441 2.77 -26.28 29.15
CA LYS A 441 2.66 -27.19 28.00
C LYS A 441 1.45 -26.87 27.13
N HIS A 442 0.30 -26.57 27.73
CA HIS A 442 -0.89 -26.16 26.99
C HIS A 442 -0.66 -24.88 26.19
N MET A 443 -0.03 -23.86 26.79
CA MET A 443 0.34 -22.62 26.09
C MET A 443 1.31 -22.88 24.93
N ILE A 444 2.34 -23.70 25.13
CA ILE A 444 3.30 -24.06 24.08
C ILE A 444 2.61 -24.86 22.97
N TYR A 445 1.78 -25.84 23.29
CA TYR A 445 1.06 -26.65 22.30
C TYR A 445 0.01 -25.82 21.53
N ALA A 446 -0.68 -24.89 22.20
CA ALA A 446 -1.58 -23.94 21.57
C ALA A 446 -0.85 -22.99 20.61
N LEU A 447 0.30 -22.45 21.01
CA LEU A 447 1.14 -21.58 20.19
C LEU A 447 1.72 -22.33 18.98
N VAL A 448 2.16 -23.57 19.20
CA VAL A 448 2.60 -24.50 18.15
C VAL A 448 1.45 -24.82 17.17
N ARG A 449 0.21 -24.99 17.65
CA ARG A 449 -0.99 -25.20 16.80
C ARG A 449 -1.39 -23.96 16.00
N MET A 450 -1.12 -22.74 16.50
CA MET A 450 -1.36 -21.50 15.77
C MET A 450 -0.38 -21.27 14.61
N LEU A 451 0.81 -21.87 14.66
CA LEU A 451 1.75 -21.81 13.55
C LEU A 451 1.16 -22.55 12.34
N PRO A 452 1.09 -21.91 11.15
CA PRO A 452 0.45 -22.46 9.94
C PRO A 452 1.15 -23.70 9.35
N VAL A 453 2.12 -24.26 10.07
CA VAL A 453 2.99 -25.37 9.68
C VAL A 453 2.43 -26.73 10.14
N ILE A 454 1.43 -26.76 11.03
CA ILE A 454 0.91 -28.00 11.66
C ILE A 454 -0.58 -28.18 11.31
N ARG A 455 -0.93 -29.33 10.72
CA ARG A 455 -2.34 -29.71 10.50
C ARG A 455 -2.95 -30.18 11.83
N PRO A 456 -4.27 -30.00 12.05
CA PRO A 456 -4.97 -30.71 13.12
C PRO A 456 -4.83 -32.23 12.91
N PRO A 457 -4.86 -33.02 14.00
CA PRO A 457 -4.64 -34.46 13.93
C PRO A 457 -5.64 -35.11 12.97
N THR A 458 -5.14 -35.98 12.09
CA THR A 458 -5.95 -36.94 11.31
C THR A 458 -6.47 -38.03 12.25
N LYS A 459 -7.36 -37.67 13.19
CA LYS A 459 -8.34 -38.63 13.66
C LYS A 459 -9.53 -38.48 12.75
N GLU A 460 -9.78 -39.52 11.97
CA GLU A 460 -11.08 -39.78 11.37
C GLU A 460 -12.13 -39.56 12.45
N ILE A 461 -12.95 -38.54 12.27
CA ILE A 461 -14.24 -38.47 12.92
C ILE A 461 -15.03 -39.58 12.23
N THR A 462 -15.03 -40.75 12.86
CA THR A 462 -16.05 -41.78 12.64
C THR A 462 -17.31 -41.37 13.39
#